data_AF-A0A7I7KYW8-F1
#
_entry.id   AF-A0A7I7KYW8-F1
#
_cell.length_a   1.000
_cell.length_b   1.000
_cell.length_c   1.000
_cell.angle_alpha   90.00
_cell.angle_beta   90.00
_cell.angle_gamma   90.00
#
_symmetry.space_group_name_H-M   'P 1'
#
loop_
_entity.id
_entity.type
_entity.pdbx_description
1 polymer ?
#
loop_
_entity_poly.entity_id
_entity_poly.type
_entity_poly.pdbx_seq_one_letter_code
_entity_poly.pdbx_strand_id
1 'polypeptide(L)' 'MSISADGYVAGPSQSDEHPLGVGGEKLHGWHLGAAKDHPVNRQVVSEMLDGMGATIMELVRVLEAPGVAHLRYRVVR' A
#
# COMPACT_ATOMS: atom_id res chain seq x y z
N MET A 1 1.22 -2.38 4.51
CA MET A 1 0.85 -1.08 3.90
C MET A 1 1.70 0.01 4.51
N SER A 2 2.06 1.02 3.72
CA SER A 2 2.75 2.23 4.18
C SER A 2 1.96 3.48 3.77
N ILE A 3 2.13 4.55 4.55
CA ILE A 3 1.49 5.85 4.34
C ILE A 3 2.56 6.94 4.53
N SER A 4 2.54 7.96 3.71
CA SER A 4 3.41 9.12 3.85
C SER A 4 3.02 9.93 5.10
N ALA A 5 3.93 10.79 5.57
CA ALA A 5 3.70 11.61 6.78
C ALA A 5 2.52 12.60 6.62
N ASP A 6 2.20 12.98 5.38
CA ASP A 6 1.07 13.82 5.00
C ASP A 6 -0.19 13.04 4.62
N GLY A 7 -0.20 11.71 4.78
CA GLY A 7 -1.42 10.90 4.77
C GLY A 7 -1.77 10.22 3.44
N TYR A 8 -0.80 10.05 2.53
CA TYR A 8 -1.01 9.46 1.21
C TYR A 8 -0.40 8.05 1.11
N VAL A 9 -1.13 7.13 0.48
CA VAL A 9 -0.65 5.75 0.24
C VAL A 9 -0.05 5.55 -1.16
N ALA A 10 -0.22 6.53 -2.04
CA ALA A 10 0.29 6.56 -3.41
C ALA A 10 0.75 7.99 -3.74
N GLY A 11 1.69 8.11 -4.68
CA GLY A 11 2.11 9.39 -5.23
C GLY A 11 1.01 10.04 -6.09
N PRO A 12 1.21 11.31 -6.49
CA PRO A 12 0.30 11.99 -7.41
C PRO A 12 0.25 11.31 -8.79
N SER A 13 -0.81 11.57 -9.55
CA SER A 13 -0.98 11.09 -10.93
C SER A 13 -0.92 9.56 -11.07
N GLN A 14 -1.57 8.84 -10.16
CA GLN A 14 -1.74 7.39 -10.27
C GLN A 14 -2.49 7.02 -11.56
N SER A 15 -1.99 6.02 -12.27
CA SER A 15 -2.54 5.50 -13.51
C SER A 15 -2.14 4.03 -13.67
N ASP A 16 -2.61 3.36 -14.74
CA ASP A 16 -2.16 2.00 -15.04
C ASP A 16 -0.65 1.92 -15.33
N GLU A 17 -0.08 2.98 -15.92
CA GLU A 17 1.38 3.09 -16.17
C GLU A 17 2.15 3.43 -14.88
N HIS A 18 1.54 4.19 -13.98
CA HIS A 18 2.09 4.56 -12.68
C HIS A 18 1.18 4.05 -11.55
N PRO A 19 1.15 2.74 -11.27
CA PRO A 19 0.17 2.15 -10.36
C PRO A 19 0.35 2.61 -8.90
N LEU A 20 1.54 3.07 -8.53
CA LEU A 20 1.81 3.67 -7.21
C LEU A 20 1.82 5.21 -7.25
N GLY A 21 1.47 5.82 -8.38
CA GLY A 21 1.68 7.24 -8.64
C GLY A 21 3.16 7.59 -8.82
N VAL A 22 3.42 8.81 -9.29
CA VAL A 22 4.79 9.29 -9.53
C VAL A 22 5.54 9.41 -8.19
N GLY A 23 6.64 8.67 -8.04
CA GLY A 23 7.46 8.68 -6.83
C GLY A 23 6.93 7.82 -5.68
N GLY A 24 5.77 7.16 -5.85
CA GLY A 24 5.15 6.35 -4.80
C GLY A 24 5.94 5.09 -4.46
N GLU A 25 6.81 4.61 -5.35
CA GLU A 25 7.73 3.50 -5.09
C GLU A 25 8.68 3.78 -3.93
N LYS A 26 9.01 5.06 -3.66
CA LYS A 26 9.85 5.44 -2.53
C LYS A 26 9.18 5.13 -1.19
N LEU A 27 7.86 5.29 -1.11
CA LEU A 27 7.09 4.99 0.10
C LEU A 27 7.06 3.49 0.41
N HIS A 28 6.95 2.66 -0.64
CA HIS A 28 6.83 1.20 -0.52
C HIS A 28 8.16 0.45 -0.66
N GLY A 29 9.26 1.16 -0.93
CA GLY A 29 10.55 0.58 -1.30
C GLY A 29 11.17 -0.32 -0.23
N TRP A 30 10.79 -0.16 1.04
CA TRP A 30 11.25 -1.02 2.11
C TRP A 30 10.71 -2.46 2.00
N HIS A 31 9.55 -2.69 1.38
CA HIS A 31 8.95 -4.02 1.20
C HIS A 31 8.72 -4.43 -0.27
N LEU A 32 8.69 -3.49 -1.22
CA LEU A 32 8.59 -3.78 -2.67
C LEU A 32 9.88 -3.54 -3.44
N GLY A 33 10.83 -2.79 -2.87
CA GLY A 33 12.03 -2.32 -3.56
C GLY A 33 13.32 -3.05 -3.17
N ALA A 34 14.45 -2.45 -3.51
CA ALA A 34 15.78 -3.02 -3.25
C ALA A 34 16.09 -3.26 -1.75
N ALA A 35 15.44 -2.53 -0.85
CA ALA A 35 15.63 -2.68 0.59
C ALA A 35 14.83 -3.84 1.20
N LYS A 36 13.99 -4.54 0.44
CA LYS A 36 13.11 -5.62 0.92
C LYS A 36 13.84 -6.74 1.65
N ASP A 37 15.09 -7.01 1.27
CA ASP A 37 15.85 -8.16 1.79
C ASP A 37 16.58 -7.85 3.11
N HIS A 38 16.54 -6.61 3.59
CA HIS A 38 17.06 -6.24 4.90
C HIS A 38 16.41 -7.12 5.99
N PRO A 39 17.15 -7.68 6.95
CA PRO A 39 16.62 -8.68 7.90
C PRO A 39 15.36 -8.23 8.64
N VAL A 40 15.35 -6.97 9.08
CA VAL A 40 14.19 -6.37 9.77
C VAL A 40 12.98 -6.24 8.84
N ASN A 41 13.19 -5.86 7.58
CA ASN A 41 12.09 -5.70 6.62
C ASN A 41 11.46 -7.05 6.31
N ARG A 42 12.28 -8.08 6.09
CA ARG A 42 11.81 -9.46 5.90
C ARG A 42 11.04 -9.98 7.09
N GLN A 43 11.53 -9.75 8.30
CA GLN A 43 10.84 -10.16 9.52
C GLN A 43 9.44 -9.52 9.60
N VAL A 44 9.34 -8.20 9.48
CA VAL A 44 8.06 -7.49 9.56
C VAL A 44 7.08 -7.94 8.48
N VAL A 45 7.55 -8.12 7.24
CA VAL A 45 6.69 -8.62 6.15
C VAL A 45 6.26 -10.06 6.41
N SER A 46 7.17 -10.92 6.89
CA SER A 46 6.85 -12.31 7.19
C SER A 46 5.81 -12.41 8.30
N GLU A 47 5.99 -11.70 9.40
CA GLU A 47 5.02 -11.65 10.51
C GLU A 47 3.67 -11.10 10.06
N MET A 48 3.66 -10.11 9.17
CA MET A 48 2.42 -9.56 8.60
C MET A 48 1.70 -10.61 7.76
N LEU A 49 2.42 -11.33 6.90
CA LEU A 49 1.87 -12.29 5.94
C LEU A 49 1.61 -13.68 6.52
N ASP A 50 2.18 -14.00 7.68
CA ASP A 50 2.05 -15.34 8.27
C ASP A 50 0.58 -15.71 8.53
N GLY A 51 0.21 -16.91 8.13
CA GLY A 51 -1.18 -17.38 8.16
C GLY A 51 -2.16 -16.69 7.19
N MET A 52 -1.73 -15.72 6.38
CA MET A 52 -2.55 -15.12 5.33
C MET A 52 -2.45 -15.92 4.03
N GLY A 53 -3.48 -16.71 3.69
CA GLY A 53 -3.53 -17.46 2.43
C GLY A 53 -3.96 -16.59 1.24
N ALA A 54 -5.07 -15.87 1.40
CA ALA A 54 -5.58 -14.91 0.43
C ALA A 54 -6.12 -13.68 1.16
N THR A 55 -5.91 -12.51 0.56
CA THR A 55 -6.51 -11.27 1.02
C THR A 55 -7.45 -10.79 -0.06
N ILE A 56 -8.76 -10.95 0.16
CA ILE A 56 -9.78 -10.40 -0.73
C ILE A 56 -10.22 -9.06 -0.17
N MET A 57 -10.08 -8.00 -0.97
CA MET A 57 -10.47 -6.63 -0.58
C MET A 57 -11.69 -6.20 -1.39
N GLU A 58 -12.85 -6.21 -0.75
CA GLU A 58 -14.08 -5.70 -1.33
C GLU A 58 -14.15 -4.18 -1.08
N LEU A 59 -14.18 -3.37 -2.14
CA LEU A 59 -14.38 -1.92 -2.01
C LEU A 59 -15.83 -1.65 -1.56
N VAL A 60 -15.98 -1.16 -0.33
CA VAL A 60 -17.28 -0.86 0.29
C VAL A 60 -17.70 0.58 0.03
N ARG A 61 -16.74 1.51 -0.01
CA ARG A 61 -17.03 2.94 -0.19
C ARG A 61 -15.83 3.71 -0.73
N VAL A 62 -16.11 4.68 -1.59
CA VAL A 62 -15.19 5.75 -1.98
C VAL A 62 -15.74 7.08 -1.47
N LEU A 63 -14.89 7.89 -0.85
CA LEU A 63 -15.21 9.26 -0.47
C LEU A 63 -14.13 10.18 -1.02
N GLU A 64 -14.52 11.08 -1.92
CA GLU A 64 -13.64 12.09 -2.48
C GLU A 64 -13.46 13.26 -1.51
N ALA A 65 -12.22 13.71 -1.32
CA ALA A 65 -11.86 14.93 -0.62
C ALA A 65 -10.80 15.69 -1.44
N PRO A 66 -10.59 17.00 -1.20
CA PRO A 66 -9.62 17.77 -1.97
C PRO A 66 -8.22 17.12 -1.95
N GLY A 67 -7.79 16.58 -3.10
CA GLY A 67 -6.48 15.95 -3.28
C GLY A 67 -6.38 14.47 -2.88
N VAL A 68 -7.39 13.88 -2.23
CA VAL A 68 -7.35 12.47 -1.78
C VAL A 68 -8.69 11.75 -1.94
N ALA A 69 -8.63 10.46 -2.26
CA ALA A 69 -9.76 9.55 -2.17
C ALA A 69 -9.62 8.67 -0.92
N HIS A 70 -10.62 8.66 -0.05
CA HIS A 70 -10.69 7.72 1.06
C HIS A 70 -11.42 6.44 0.63
N LEU A 71 -10.69 5.32 0.63
CA LEU A 71 -11.20 4.02 0.24
C LEU A 71 -11.49 3.18 1.49
N ARG A 72 -12.74 2.72 1.63
CA ARG A 72 -13.11 1.76 2.66
C ARG A 72 -13.22 0.38 2.03
N TYR A 73 -12.38 -0.53 2.50
CA TYR A 73 -12.45 -1.94 2.11
C TYR A 73 -13.06 -2.79 3.22
N ARG A 74 -13.73 -3.87 2.84
CA ARG A 74 -14.00 -5.03 3.69
C ARG A 74 -12.99 -6.10 3.31
N VAL A 75 -12.27 -6.61 4.30
CA VAL A 75 -11.42 -7.80 4.11
C VAL A 75 -12.32 -9.02 4.25
N VAL A 76 -12.35 -9.84 3.20
CA VAL A 76 -13.05 -11.12 3.16
C VAL A 76 -12.00 -12.24 3.13
N ARG A 77 -12.23 -13.28 3.94
CA ARG A 77 -11.41 -14.49 4.00
C ARG A 77 -11.99 -15.57 3.09
#